data_AF-A0A944EC58-F1
#
_entry.id   AF-A0A944EC58-F1
#
_cell.length_a   1.000
_cell.length_b   1.000
_cell.length_c   1.000
_cell.angle_alpha   90.00
_cell.angle_beta   90.00
_cell.angle_gamma   90.00
#
_symmetry.space_group_name_H-M   'P 1'
#
loop_
_entity.id
_entity.type
_entity.pdbx_description
1 polymer ?
#
loop_
_entity_poly.entity_id
_entity_poly.type
_entity_poly.pdbx_seq_one_letter_code
_entity_poly.pdbx_strand_id
1 'polypeptide(L)'
;MATPLSADKLLKVLRDEGLRVVEHRSWRTHNRNHKGPWGPVNGVMIHHTVTKGTESSVELCYNGHSSLPGPLCHGVIAKDGTVYLVGNGRANHAGLGDDDVLRAVVNESELPADNEANTDGNRHFYGFECINLGDGKDPWPAAQLEAMEKAAAAICRAHGWSHRSVIGHKEWQPGKVDPRGFTMDSMRNRIKERLGGSPDGPPPPPPEPRYEPFPGAAFFQSGRRSPIITAMGKRLVAEGCGRYEEGPGPQWTEADRKSYAAWQRKLGYSGSDADGIPGKTSWDKLKVPNV
;
A
#
# COMPACT_ATOMS: atom_id res chain seq x y z
N MET A 1 -16.08 -2.50 -25.77
CA MET A 1 -16.28 -2.19 -24.34
C MET A 1 -15.08 -2.72 -23.57
N ALA A 2 -14.56 -1.98 -22.58
CA ALA A 2 -13.31 -2.35 -21.93
C ALA A 2 -13.49 -3.51 -20.93
N THR A 3 -12.65 -4.53 -21.08
CA THR A 3 -12.58 -5.67 -20.17
C THR A 3 -11.83 -5.27 -18.89
N PRO A 4 -12.31 -5.63 -17.70
CA PRO A 4 -11.57 -5.32 -16.48
C PRO A 4 -10.15 -5.91 -16.46
N LEU A 5 -9.22 -5.19 -15.84
CA LEU A 5 -7.85 -5.65 -15.63
C LEU A 5 -7.85 -6.82 -14.64
N SER A 6 -7.11 -7.87 -14.97
CA SER A 6 -6.76 -8.91 -13.98
C SER A 6 -5.96 -8.29 -12.83
N ALA A 7 -5.94 -8.95 -11.67
CA ALA A 7 -5.13 -8.49 -10.53
C ALA A 7 -3.65 -8.30 -10.90
N ASP A 8 -3.05 -9.21 -11.67
CA ASP A 8 -1.66 -9.07 -12.12
C ASP A 8 -1.45 -7.84 -12.99
N LYS A 9 -2.37 -7.58 -13.92
CA LYS A 9 -2.29 -6.42 -14.79
C LYS A 9 -2.49 -5.12 -14.01
N LEU A 10 -3.46 -5.07 -13.08
CA LEU A 10 -3.68 -3.91 -12.21
C LEU A 10 -2.44 -3.59 -11.36
N LEU A 11 -1.84 -4.60 -10.72
CA LEU A 11 -0.62 -4.40 -9.94
C LEU A 11 0.53 -3.89 -10.81
N LYS A 12 0.71 -4.52 -11.98
CA LYS A 12 1.76 -4.15 -12.92
C LYS A 12 1.64 -2.70 -13.37
N VAL A 13 0.47 -2.27 -13.86
CA VAL A 13 0.33 -0.91 -14.41
C VAL A 13 0.51 0.16 -13.34
N LEU A 14 0.07 -0.10 -12.10
CA LEU A 14 0.31 0.83 -11.00
C LEU A 14 1.80 0.95 -10.67
N ARG A 15 2.53 -0.18 -10.61
CA ARG A 15 3.98 -0.17 -10.39
C ARG A 15 4.71 0.48 -11.57
N ASP A 16 4.34 0.17 -12.81
CA ASP A 16 4.96 0.77 -14.00
C ASP A 16 4.77 2.30 -14.05
N GLU A 17 3.70 2.84 -13.44
CA GLU A 17 3.50 4.29 -13.27
C GLU A 17 4.20 4.87 -12.03
N GLY A 18 5.15 4.13 -11.43
CA GLY A 18 6.01 4.61 -10.35
C GLY A 18 5.41 4.55 -8.95
N LEU A 19 4.26 3.87 -8.75
CA LEU A 19 3.63 3.80 -7.43
C LEU A 19 4.29 2.76 -6.52
N ARG A 20 4.44 3.14 -5.25
CA ARG A 20 4.68 2.18 -4.17
C ARG A 20 3.37 1.48 -3.83
N VAL A 21 3.23 0.25 -4.29
CA VAL A 21 2.03 -0.57 -4.09
C VAL A 21 2.25 -1.63 -3.01
N VAL A 22 1.38 -1.65 -2.02
CA VAL A 22 1.27 -2.69 -0.99
C VAL A 22 0.07 -3.58 -1.31
N GLU A 23 0.30 -4.88 -1.39
CA GLU A 23 -0.75 -5.88 -1.58
C GLU A 23 -1.35 -6.23 -0.21
N HIS A 24 -2.57 -5.77 0.07
CA HIS A 24 -3.25 -6.15 1.31
C HIS A 24 -3.84 -7.57 1.18
N ARG A 25 -4.02 -8.29 2.31
CA ARG A 25 -4.35 -9.72 2.33
C ARG A 25 -5.43 -10.09 1.30
N SER A 26 -5.20 -11.13 0.51
CA SER A 26 -6.18 -11.71 -0.44
C SER A 26 -6.86 -10.71 -1.41
N TRP A 27 -6.33 -9.51 -1.63
CA TRP A 27 -6.96 -8.46 -2.43
C TRP A 27 -7.31 -8.91 -3.86
N ARG A 28 -6.51 -9.81 -4.42
CA ARG A 28 -6.64 -10.34 -5.79
C ARG A 28 -7.97 -11.05 -6.04
N THR A 29 -8.58 -11.60 -4.99
CA THR A 29 -9.84 -12.33 -5.05
C THR A 29 -10.92 -11.71 -4.15
N HIS A 30 -10.61 -10.62 -3.45
CA HIS A 30 -11.56 -9.92 -2.58
C HIS A 30 -12.45 -9.00 -3.42
N ASN A 31 -13.71 -9.38 -3.60
CA ASN A 31 -14.69 -8.63 -4.39
C ASN A 31 -16.13 -9.04 -4.06
N ARG A 32 -17.06 -8.35 -4.72
CA ARG A 32 -18.51 -8.54 -4.61
C ARG A 32 -19.12 -9.00 -5.94
N ASN A 33 -18.39 -9.76 -6.77
CA ASN A 33 -18.88 -10.20 -8.08
C ASN A 33 -20.16 -11.06 -7.98
N HIS A 34 -20.39 -11.73 -6.86
CA HIS A 34 -21.64 -12.47 -6.61
C HIS A 34 -22.86 -11.55 -6.31
N LYS A 35 -22.66 -10.23 -6.20
CA LYS A 35 -23.74 -9.24 -6.05
C LYS A 35 -24.16 -8.62 -7.39
N GLY A 36 -23.38 -8.83 -8.45
CA GLY A 36 -23.66 -8.26 -9.76
C GLY A 36 -22.43 -8.30 -10.66
N PRO A 37 -22.60 -8.00 -11.96
CA PRO A 37 -21.51 -8.03 -12.92
C PRO A 37 -20.39 -7.06 -12.53
N TRP A 38 -19.18 -7.41 -12.93
CA TRP A 38 -18.03 -6.50 -12.93
C TRP A 38 -17.63 -6.25 -14.38
N GLY A 39 -17.73 -5.00 -14.80
CA GLY A 39 -17.53 -4.58 -16.17
C GLY A 39 -18.79 -4.60 -17.05
N PRO A 40 -18.73 -4.05 -18.27
CA PRO A 40 -17.56 -3.35 -18.81
C PRO A 40 -17.19 -2.15 -17.95
N VAL A 41 -15.89 -1.91 -17.80
CA VAL A 41 -15.38 -0.79 -17.02
C VAL A 41 -15.24 0.43 -17.93
N ASN A 42 -15.36 1.61 -17.34
CA ASN A 42 -15.45 2.87 -18.09
C ASN A 42 -14.58 3.98 -17.49
N GLY A 43 -14.22 3.90 -16.21
CA GLY A 43 -13.42 4.97 -15.62
C GLY A 43 -12.81 4.66 -14.26
N VAL A 44 -12.22 5.69 -13.69
CA VAL A 44 -11.64 5.71 -12.35
C VAL A 44 -12.43 6.69 -11.50
N MET A 45 -12.81 6.29 -10.29
CA MET A 45 -13.51 7.14 -9.35
C MET A 45 -12.63 7.45 -8.15
N ILE A 46 -12.47 8.74 -7.85
CA ILE A 46 -11.68 9.23 -6.73
C ILE A 46 -12.60 9.57 -5.56
N HIS A 47 -12.24 9.06 -4.39
CA HIS A 47 -12.96 9.27 -3.13
C HIS A 47 -12.04 9.86 -2.06
N HIS A 48 -12.65 10.40 -0.99
CA HIS A 48 -11.98 10.52 0.29
C HIS A 48 -12.66 9.62 1.33
N THR A 49 -11.87 9.10 2.26
CA THR A 49 -12.35 8.06 3.19
C THR A 49 -13.18 8.56 4.35
N VAL A 50 -13.10 9.86 4.70
CA VAL A 50 -13.62 10.42 5.96
C VAL A 50 -12.94 9.76 7.18
N THR A 51 -11.68 9.40 7.03
CA THR A 51 -10.90 8.72 8.08
C THR A 51 -9.52 9.33 8.25
N LYS A 52 -8.83 8.89 9.31
CA LYS A 52 -7.41 9.14 9.57
C LYS A 52 -6.71 7.83 9.91
N GLY A 53 -5.39 7.84 9.79
CA GLY A 53 -4.53 6.68 10.08
C GLY A 53 -4.54 5.66 8.95
N THR A 54 -3.35 5.23 8.52
CA THR A 54 -3.22 4.34 7.36
C THR A 54 -3.83 2.96 7.61
N GLU A 55 -3.43 2.29 8.68
CA GLU A 55 -3.86 0.92 8.99
C GLU A 55 -5.38 0.83 9.17
N SER A 56 -5.96 1.69 10.01
CA SER A 56 -7.42 1.73 10.25
C SER A 56 -8.23 2.01 8.99
N SER A 57 -7.73 2.88 8.09
CA SER A 57 -8.43 3.19 6.84
C SER A 57 -8.35 2.06 5.83
N VAL A 58 -7.20 1.37 5.76
CA VAL A 58 -7.03 0.18 4.91
C VAL A 58 -7.93 -0.95 5.39
N GLU A 59 -7.96 -1.20 6.70
CA GLU A 59 -8.86 -2.21 7.28
C GLU A 59 -10.34 -1.87 7.07
N LEU A 60 -10.74 -0.60 7.22
CA LEU A 60 -12.11 -0.18 6.92
C LEU A 60 -12.44 -0.41 5.44
N CYS A 61 -11.57 0.00 4.52
CA CYS A 61 -11.83 -0.18 3.09
C CYS A 61 -11.83 -1.65 2.67
N TYR A 62 -11.02 -2.49 3.31
CA TYR A 62 -11.00 -3.92 3.06
C TYR A 62 -12.25 -4.62 3.62
N ASN A 63 -12.55 -4.43 4.91
CA ASN A 63 -13.65 -5.16 5.57
C ASN A 63 -15.02 -4.53 5.27
N GLY A 64 -15.08 -3.21 5.08
CA GLY A 64 -16.29 -2.42 5.15
C GLY A 64 -16.87 -2.38 6.56
N HIS A 65 -18.18 -2.16 6.66
CA HIS A 65 -18.95 -2.23 7.89
C HIS A 65 -20.29 -2.94 7.67
N SER A 66 -21.08 -3.14 8.72
CA SER A 66 -22.29 -3.96 8.69
C SER A 66 -23.31 -3.53 7.63
N SER A 67 -23.51 -2.23 7.43
CA SER A 67 -24.40 -1.67 6.40
C SER A 67 -23.77 -1.49 5.02
N LEU A 68 -22.44 -1.53 4.90
CA LEU A 68 -21.71 -1.45 3.63
C LEU A 68 -20.50 -2.38 3.68
N PRO A 69 -20.68 -3.67 3.36
CA PRO A 69 -19.58 -4.62 3.45
C PRO A 69 -18.56 -4.38 2.34
N GLY A 70 -17.29 -4.64 2.64
CA GLY A 70 -16.19 -4.42 1.72
C GLY A 70 -16.12 -5.42 0.54
N PRO A 71 -15.16 -5.21 -0.37
CA PRO A 71 -14.24 -4.07 -0.38
C PRO A 71 -14.95 -2.78 -0.78
N LEU A 72 -14.54 -1.66 -0.17
CA LEU A 72 -15.07 -0.31 -0.41
C LEU A 72 -14.33 0.45 -1.53
N CYS A 73 -13.33 -0.18 -2.15
CA CYS A 73 -12.57 0.35 -3.27
C CYS A 73 -11.64 -0.74 -3.84
N HIS A 74 -10.90 -0.40 -4.88
CA HIS A 74 -9.82 -1.26 -5.40
C HIS A 74 -8.49 -0.95 -4.70
N GLY A 75 -8.22 0.33 -4.44
CA GLY A 75 -7.02 0.78 -3.75
C GLY A 75 -7.26 1.91 -2.76
N VAL A 76 -6.50 1.91 -1.67
CA VAL A 76 -6.46 3.00 -0.67
C VAL A 76 -5.17 3.80 -0.83
N ILE A 77 -5.26 5.12 -0.95
CA ILE A 77 -4.10 6.00 -1.11
C ILE A 77 -3.82 6.74 0.20
N ALA A 78 -2.71 6.37 0.85
CA ALA A 78 -2.29 6.96 2.11
C ALA A 78 -1.68 8.36 1.92
N LYS A 79 -1.56 9.11 3.04
CA LYS A 79 -1.01 10.47 3.05
C LYS A 79 0.42 10.56 2.50
N ASP A 80 1.19 9.48 2.57
CA ASP A 80 2.57 9.38 2.07
C ASP A 80 2.66 8.91 0.60
N GLY A 81 1.52 8.76 -0.08
CA GLY A 81 1.45 8.28 -1.47
C GLY A 81 1.48 6.76 -1.65
N THR A 82 1.52 5.96 -0.57
CA THR A 82 1.39 4.50 -0.68
C THR A 82 0.01 4.12 -1.21
N VAL A 83 -0.04 3.19 -2.17
CA VAL A 83 -1.30 2.59 -2.63
C VAL A 83 -1.43 1.18 -2.05
N TYR A 84 -2.46 0.95 -1.24
CA TYR A 84 -2.80 -0.36 -0.71
C TYR A 84 -3.91 -0.99 -1.55
N LEU A 85 -3.62 -2.06 -2.28
CA LEU A 85 -4.67 -2.77 -3.02
C LEU A 85 -5.47 -3.64 -2.06
N VAL A 86 -6.78 -3.41 -2.01
CA VAL A 86 -7.71 -4.09 -1.09
C VAL A 86 -8.76 -4.93 -1.80
N GLY A 87 -8.98 -4.74 -3.10
CA GLY A 87 -9.93 -5.55 -3.87
C GLY A 87 -9.68 -5.57 -5.37
N ASN A 88 -10.15 -6.62 -6.04
CA ASN A 88 -10.12 -6.75 -7.50
C ASN A 88 -11.40 -7.44 -7.99
N GLY A 89 -12.23 -6.69 -8.71
CA GLY A 89 -13.60 -7.06 -9.05
C GLY A 89 -14.59 -5.99 -8.60
N ARG A 90 -15.89 -6.27 -8.68
CA ARG A 90 -16.93 -5.36 -8.18
C ARG A 90 -16.65 -5.00 -6.72
N ALA A 91 -16.54 -3.71 -6.41
CA ALA A 91 -16.39 -3.16 -5.06
C ALA A 91 -17.58 -2.26 -4.72
N ASN A 92 -17.88 -2.06 -3.43
CA ASN A 92 -18.98 -1.20 -2.97
C ASN A 92 -18.46 0.22 -2.71
N HIS A 93 -18.32 1.03 -3.76
CA HIS A 93 -17.72 2.37 -3.68
C HIS A 93 -18.55 3.45 -4.36
N ALA A 94 -18.93 3.23 -5.63
CA ALA A 94 -19.65 4.22 -6.44
C ALA A 94 -21.15 4.27 -6.13
N GLY A 95 -21.75 3.15 -5.69
CA GLY A 95 -23.19 3.11 -5.45
C GLY A 95 -24.03 3.40 -6.69
N LEU A 96 -25.25 3.91 -6.47
CA LEU A 96 -26.10 4.43 -7.55
C LEU A 96 -25.68 5.85 -7.90
N GLY A 97 -25.65 6.17 -9.18
CA GLY A 97 -25.44 7.53 -9.68
C GLY A 97 -26.09 7.75 -11.04
N ASP A 98 -25.66 8.81 -11.70
CA ASP A 98 -26.31 9.42 -12.85
C ASP A 98 -25.88 8.74 -14.18
N ASP A 99 -26.84 8.29 -14.99
CA ASP A 99 -26.54 7.61 -16.25
C ASP A 99 -26.03 8.54 -17.36
N ASP A 100 -26.39 9.83 -17.32
CA ASP A 100 -25.87 10.82 -18.25
C ASP A 100 -24.40 11.14 -17.93
N VAL A 101 -24.02 11.15 -16.64
CA VAL A 101 -22.61 11.19 -16.23
C VAL A 101 -21.87 9.94 -16.72
N LEU A 102 -22.44 8.73 -16.55
CA LEU A 102 -21.79 7.50 -17.05
C LEU A 102 -21.58 7.57 -18.56
N ARG A 103 -22.58 8.06 -19.30
CA ARG A 103 -22.52 8.22 -20.75
C ARG A 103 -21.44 9.20 -21.17
N ALA A 104 -21.27 10.30 -20.43
CA ALA A 104 -20.19 11.26 -20.67
C ALA A 104 -18.81 10.65 -20.41
N VAL A 105 -18.66 9.83 -19.35
CA VAL A 105 -17.43 9.07 -19.09
C VAL A 105 -17.15 8.09 -20.24
N VAL A 106 -18.15 7.31 -20.66
CA VAL A 106 -18.03 6.34 -21.76
C VAL A 106 -17.60 7.02 -23.07
N ASN A 107 -18.14 8.20 -23.35
CA ASN A 107 -17.85 8.97 -24.55
C ASN A 107 -16.59 9.85 -24.42
N GLU A 108 -15.99 9.91 -23.23
CA GLU A 108 -14.92 10.84 -22.89
C GLU A 108 -15.25 12.30 -23.27
N SER A 109 -16.45 12.75 -22.90
CA SER A 109 -16.95 14.11 -23.15
C SER A 109 -16.89 14.99 -21.89
N GLU A 110 -17.46 16.20 -21.96
CA GLU A 110 -17.71 17.01 -20.76
C GLU A 110 -18.81 16.37 -19.92
N LEU A 111 -18.68 16.46 -18.58
CA LEU A 111 -19.65 15.88 -17.66
C LEU A 111 -20.86 16.83 -17.53
N PRO A 112 -22.10 16.32 -17.58
CA PRO A 112 -23.26 17.08 -17.14
C PRO A 112 -23.22 17.25 -15.61
N ALA A 113 -24.04 18.15 -15.09
CA ALA A 113 -24.34 18.16 -13.66
C ALA A 113 -25.15 16.91 -13.32
N ASP A 114 -24.76 16.20 -12.26
CA ASP A 114 -25.51 15.07 -11.74
C ASP A 114 -26.85 15.55 -11.15
N ASN A 115 -27.93 14.86 -11.49
CA ASN A 115 -29.26 15.19 -10.98
C ASN A 115 -30.10 13.96 -10.59
N GLU A 116 -29.61 12.75 -10.89
CA GLU A 116 -30.30 11.50 -10.55
C GLU A 116 -29.34 10.39 -10.08
N ALA A 117 -29.91 9.30 -9.54
CA ALA A 117 -29.17 8.16 -9.02
C ALA A 117 -29.85 6.84 -9.45
N ASN A 118 -29.80 6.56 -10.74
CA ASN A 118 -30.57 5.49 -11.39
C ASN A 118 -29.69 4.30 -11.86
N THR A 119 -28.36 4.43 -11.81
CA THR A 119 -27.40 3.49 -12.42
C THR A 119 -26.40 2.94 -11.43
N ASP A 120 -26.18 1.62 -11.40
CA ASP A 120 -25.16 1.00 -10.54
C ASP A 120 -23.74 1.28 -11.06
N GLY A 121 -23.04 2.21 -10.42
CA GLY A 121 -21.66 2.56 -10.76
C GLY A 121 -20.62 1.52 -10.31
N ASN A 122 -20.95 0.65 -9.34
CA ASN A 122 -19.98 -0.30 -8.77
C ASN A 122 -19.42 -1.30 -9.79
N ARG A 123 -20.12 -1.48 -10.92
CA ARG A 123 -19.65 -2.34 -12.01
C ARG A 123 -18.75 -1.62 -13.02
N HIS A 124 -18.76 -0.29 -13.05
CA HIS A 124 -18.19 0.51 -14.14
C HIS A 124 -16.87 1.20 -13.77
N PHE A 125 -16.59 1.40 -12.49
CA PHE A 125 -15.46 2.23 -12.07
C PHE A 125 -14.43 1.48 -11.24
N TYR A 126 -13.14 1.81 -11.44
CA TYR A 126 -12.10 1.52 -10.46
C TYR A 126 -12.11 2.59 -9.37
N GLY A 127 -12.62 2.27 -8.18
CA GLY A 127 -12.57 3.18 -7.03
C GLY A 127 -11.21 3.25 -6.33
N PHE A 128 -10.74 4.47 -6.03
CA PHE A 128 -9.64 4.74 -5.11
C PHE A 128 -10.08 5.61 -3.93
N GLU A 129 -9.90 5.07 -2.74
CA GLU A 129 -10.20 5.73 -1.47
C GLU A 129 -8.96 6.44 -0.92
N CYS A 130 -8.99 7.77 -0.85
CA CYS A 130 -7.81 8.54 -0.49
C CYS A 130 -7.94 9.07 0.95
N ILE A 131 -7.00 8.71 1.83
CA ILE A 131 -7.12 8.96 3.26
C ILE A 131 -7.18 10.47 3.53
N ASN A 132 -8.36 10.94 3.92
CA ASN A 132 -8.62 12.33 4.26
C ASN A 132 -9.90 12.44 5.11
N LEU A 133 -9.95 13.41 6.02
CA LEU A 133 -11.12 13.66 6.86
C LEU A 133 -12.35 14.17 6.09
N GLY A 134 -12.19 14.69 4.87
CA GLY A 134 -13.29 15.17 4.04
C GLY A 134 -13.90 16.50 4.50
N ASP A 135 -13.31 17.15 5.49
CA ASP A 135 -13.80 18.40 6.09
C ASP A 135 -13.40 19.67 5.31
N GLY A 136 -12.58 19.50 4.26
CA GLY A 136 -12.02 20.60 3.47
C GLY A 136 -10.89 21.36 4.16
N LYS A 137 -10.41 20.89 5.32
CA LYS A 137 -9.30 21.46 6.09
C LYS A 137 -8.11 20.51 6.16
N ASP A 138 -8.37 19.20 6.27
CA ASP A 138 -7.32 18.18 6.25
C ASP A 138 -6.55 18.24 4.93
N PRO A 139 -5.24 18.54 4.97
CA PRO A 139 -4.47 18.78 3.75
C PRO A 139 -4.34 17.52 2.90
N TRP A 140 -4.18 17.75 1.60
CA TRP A 140 -3.74 16.76 0.63
C TRP A 140 -2.22 16.92 0.42
N PRO A 141 -1.37 16.05 1.01
CA PRO A 141 0.07 16.13 0.78
C PRO A 141 0.40 15.93 -0.70
N ALA A 142 1.46 16.58 -1.18
CA ALA A 142 1.87 16.50 -2.58
C ALA A 142 2.07 15.05 -3.06
N ALA A 143 2.67 14.20 -2.22
CA ALA A 143 2.86 12.77 -2.51
C ALA A 143 1.53 12.00 -2.66
N GLN A 144 0.50 12.38 -1.90
CA GLN A 144 -0.83 11.78 -2.03
C GLN A 144 -1.50 12.21 -3.34
N LEU A 145 -1.45 13.50 -3.70
CA LEU A 145 -1.99 14.02 -4.96
C LEU A 145 -1.28 13.39 -6.17
N GLU A 146 0.04 13.25 -6.11
CA GLU A 146 0.83 12.56 -7.13
C GLU A 146 0.43 11.08 -7.25
N ALA A 147 0.19 10.39 -6.13
CA ALA A 147 -0.25 9.01 -6.15
C ALA A 147 -1.67 8.84 -6.76
N MET A 148 -2.59 9.79 -6.49
CA MET A 148 -3.93 9.82 -7.09
C MET A 148 -3.84 9.98 -8.61
N GLU A 149 -3.03 10.94 -9.07
CA GLU A 149 -2.73 11.18 -10.48
C GLU A 149 -2.14 9.95 -11.17
N LYS A 150 -1.09 9.35 -10.57
CA LYS A 150 -0.44 8.15 -11.10
C LYS A 150 -1.39 6.95 -11.16
N ALA A 151 -2.19 6.72 -10.12
CA ALA A 151 -3.12 5.59 -10.08
C ALA A 151 -4.18 5.71 -11.18
N ALA A 152 -4.74 6.91 -11.37
CA ALA A 152 -5.71 7.16 -12.42
C ALA A 152 -5.08 7.08 -13.82
N ALA A 153 -3.91 7.70 -14.03
CA ALA A 153 -3.20 7.66 -15.31
C ALA A 153 -2.80 6.24 -15.71
N ALA A 154 -2.33 5.41 -14.77
CA ALA A 154 -1.97 4.02 -15.02
C ALA A 154 -3.15 3.21 -15.58
N ILE A 155 -4.35 3.39 -15.00
CA ILE A 155 -5.55 2.68 -15.45
C ILE A 155 -6.04 3.25 -16.78
N CYS A 156 -6.10 4.56 -16.93
CA CYS A 156 -6.47 5.19 -18.21
C CYS A 156 -5.55 4.71 -19.34
N ARG A 157 -4.23 4.73 -19.12
CA ARG A 157 -3.23 4.25 -20.09
C ARG A 157 -3.42 2.77 -20.43
N ALA A 158 -3.74 1.93 -19.44
CA ALA A 158 -3.97 0.50 -19.65
C ALA A 158 -5.21 0.18 -20.51
N HIS A 159 -6.20 1.07 -20.52
CA HIS A 159 -7.43 0.95 -21.31
C HIS A 159 -7.45 1.83 -22.57
N GLY A 160 -6.44 2.70 -22.76
CA GLY A 160 -6.42 3.68 -23.84
C GLY A 160 -7.39 4.85 -23.64
N TRP A 161 -7.78 5.13 -22.40
CA TRP A 161 -8.64 6.25 -22.03
C TRP A 161 -7.82 7.54 -21.84
N SER A 162 -8.51 8.66 -21.99
CA SER A 162 -8.07 9.98 -21.57
C SER A 162 -8.37 10.25 -20.08
N HIS A 163 -7.92 11.41 -19.61
CA HIS A 163 -8.24 11.96 -18.28
C HIS A 163 -9.75 12.19 -18.06
N ARG A 164 -10.57 12.25 -19.11
CA ARG A 164 -12.03 12.43 -18.99
C ARG A 164 -12.75 11.20 -18.44
N SER A 165 -12.09 10.05 -18.47
CA SER A 165 -12.56 8.83 -17.79
C SER A 165 -12.34 8.84 -16.27
N VAL A 166 -11.95 9.98 -15.69
CA VAL A 166 -11.66 10.11 -14.25
C VAL A 166 -12.58 11.14 -13.60
N ILE A 167 -13.36 10.68 -12.62
CA ILE A 167 -14.38 11.47 -11.94
C ILE A 167 -14.23 11.40 -10.42
N GLY A 168 -14.74 12.42 -9.73
CA GLY A 168 -15.00 12.36 -8.29
C GLY A 168 -16.38 11.78 -8.03
N HIS A 169 -16.60 11.19 -6.86
CA HIS A 169 -17.93 10.70 -6.47
C HIS A 169 -19.00 11.82 -6.43
N LYS A 170 -18.58 13.04 -6.09
CA LYS A 170 -19.39 14.27 -6.12
C LYS A 170 -19.84 14.69 -7.51
N GLU A 171 -19.25 14.13 -8.57
CA GLU A 171 -19.66 14.35 -9.96
C GLU A 171 -20.53 13.19 -10.47
N TRP A 172 -20.72 12.14 -9.65
CA TRP A 172 -21.42 10.90 -10.02
C TRP A 172 -22.81 10.79 -9.40
N GLN A 173 -22.97 11.24 -8.15
CA GLN A 173 -24.18 11.03 -7.37
C GLN A 173 -24.61 12.33 -6.65
N PRO A 174 -25.88 12.75 -6.80
CA PRO A 174 -26.42 13.91 -6.11
C PRO A 174 -26.23 13.84 -4.59
N GLY A 175 -25.69 14.91 -4.03
CA GLY A 175 -25.46 15.06 -2.59
C GLY A 175 -24.15 14.46 -2.07
N LYS A 176 -23.36 13.79 -2.92
CA LYS A 176 -21.98 13.40 -2.57
C LYS A 176 -21.05 14.61 -2.65
N VAL A 177 -20.03 14.61 -1.79
CA VAL A 177 -19.09 15.74 -1.65
C VAL A 177 -17.64 15.33 -1.86
N ASP A 178 -17.37 14.03 -2.02
CA ASP A 178 -16.03 13.48 -2.18
C ASP A 178 -15.54 13.49 -3.64
N PRO A 179 -14.29 13.88 -3.92
CA PRO A 179 -13.30 14.41 -2.99
C PRO A 179 -13.47 15.93 -2.74
N ARG A 180 -13.13 16.36 -1.51
CA ARG A 180 -13.17 17.78 -1.09
C ARG A 180 -11.75 18.28 -0.84
N GLY A 181 -11.46 19.54 -1.19
CA GLY A 181 -10.16 20.18 -0.98
C GLY A 181 -9.34 20.42 -2.26
N PHE A 182 -9.72 19.80 -3.38
CA PHE A 182 -9.27 20.17 -4.73
C PHE A 182 -10.44 20.01 -5.73
N THR A 183 -10.29 20.58 -6.93
CA THR A 183 -11.28 20.43 -8.00
C THR A 183 -10.94 19.23 -8.87
N MET A 184 -11.94 18.49 -9.34
CA MET A 184 -11.67 17.36 -10.22
C MET A 184 -11.04 17.80 -11.54
N ASP A 185 -11.30 19.03 -12.00
CA ASP A 185 -10.59 19.62 -13.15
C ASP A 185 -9.08 19.78 -12.91
N SER A 186 -8.66 20.21 -11.71
CA SER A 186 -7.22 20.31 -11.42
C SER A 186 -6.56 18.94 -11.40
N MET A 187 -7.23 17.91 -10.86
CA MET A 187 -6.73 16.54 -10.89
C MET A 187 -6.71 15.97 -12.32
N ARG A 188 -7.78 16.16 -13.10
CA ARG A 188 -7.85 15.75 -14.50
C ARG A 188 -6.76 16.41 -15.36
N ASN A 189 -6.41 17.67 -15.11
CA ASN A 189 -5.30 18.35 -15.79
C ASN A 189 -3.95 17.69 -15.49
N ARG A 190 -3.68 17.34 -14.22
CA ARG A 190 -2.46 16.58 -13.86
C ARG A 190 -2.39 15.22 -14.56
N ILE A 191 -3.52 14.51 -14.60
CA ILE A 191 -3.62 13.21 -15.28
C ILE A 191 -3.41 13.38 -16.79
N LYS A 192 -3.98 14.42 -17.40
CA LYS A 192 -3.79 14.73 -18.82
C LYS A 192 -2.31 14.95 -19.14
N GLU A 193 -1.61 15.76 -18.34
CA GLU A 193 -0.18 16.02 -18.50
C GLU A 193 0.63 14.73 -18.37
N ARG A 194 0.36 13.90 -17.35
CA ARG A 194 1.03 12.60 -17.16
C ARG A 194 0.79 11.63 -18.32
N LEU A 195 -0.44 11.56 -18.84
CA LEU A 195 -0.76 10.69 -19.98
C LEU A 195 -0.01 11.09 -21.25
N GLY A 196 0.41 12.37 -21.38
CA GLY A 196 1.28 12.83 -22.45
C GLY A 196 2.73 12.33 -22.37
N GLY A 197 3.16 11.85 -21.21
CA GLY A 197 4.46 11.21 -20.99
C GLY A 197 4.41 9.68 -21.01
N SER A 198 5.59 9.07 -20.91
CA SER A 198 5.74 7.62 -20.64
C SER A 198 5.59 7.34 -19.14
N PRO A 199 5.18 6.13 -18.73
CA PRO A 199 5.20 5.73 -17.32
C PRO A 199 6.58 5.92 -16.70
N ASP A 200 6.62 6.33 -15.42
CA ASP A 200 7.86 6.60 -14.68
C ASP A 200 8.76 5.35 -14.52
N GLY A 201 8.20 4.16 -14.71
CA GLY A 201 8.84 2.88 -14.41
C GLY A 201 8.65 2.48 -12.95
N PRO A 202 8.86 1.20 -12.61
CA PRO A 202 8.78 0.74 -11.22
C PRO A 202 9.73 1.52 -10.33
N PRO A 203 9.31 1.90 -9.10
CA PRO A 203 10.24 2.49 -8.16
C PRO A 203 11.43 1.54 -7.95
N PRO A 204 12.65 2.08 -7.79
CA PRO A 204 13.82 1.24 -7.59
C PRO A 204 13.59 0.32 -6.39
N PRO A 205 14.10 -0.94 -6.44
CA PRO A 205 13.96 -1.83 -5.31
C PRO A 205 14.53 -1.15 -4.06
N PRO A 206 13.90 -1.32 -2.89
CA PRO A 206 14.47 -0.80 -1.65
C PRO A 206 15.91 -1.31 -1.54
N PRO A 207 16.86 -0.47 -1.07
CA PRO A 207 18.24 -0.88 -0.92
C PRO A 207 18.28 -2.16 -0.08
N GLU A 208 19.05 -3.16 -0.53
CA GLU A 208 19.20 -4.39 0.23
C GLU A 208 19.64 -4.06 1.66
N PRO A 209 19.05 -4.69 2.69
CA PRO A 209 19.45 -4.44 4.07
C PRO A 209 20.94 -4.71 4.20
N ARG A 210 21.72 -3.67 4.50
CA ARG A 210 23.13 -3.84 4.83
C ARG A 210 23.20 -4.47 6.21
N TYR A 211 23.73 -5.68 6.26
CA TYR A 211 24.01 -6.35 7.53
C TYR A 211 25.39 -5.95 8.02
N GLU A 212 25.51 -5.84 9.35
CA GLU A 212 26.77 -5.57 10.01
C GLU A 212 27.79 -6.64 9.62
N PRO A 213 28.98 -6.29 9.07
CA PRO A 213 30.05 -7.24 8.89
C PRO A 213 30.42 -7.90 10.21
N PHE A 214 30.81 -9.17 10.18
CA PHE A 214 31.26 -9.84 11.40
C PHE A 214 32.50 -9.12 11.97
N PRO A 215 32.44 -8.56 13.20
CA PRO A 215 33.52 -7.74 13.74
C PRO A 215 34.71 -8.58 14.25
N GLY A 216 34.67 -9.90 14.07
CA GLY A 216 35.64 -10.85 14.60
C GLY A 216 35.26 -11.35 16.00
N ALA A 217 35.65 -12.60 16.33
CA ALA A 217 35.28 -13.23 17.60
C ALA A 217 35.83 -12.45 18.81
N ALA A 218 37.04 -11.89 18.69
CA ALA A 218 37.69 -11.08 19.72
C ALA A 218 36.94 -9.78 20.07
N PHE A 219 35.98 -9.37 19.25
CA PHE A 219 35.10 -8.24 19.57
C PHE A 219 34.23 -8.53 20.80
N PHE A 220 33.76 -9.77 20.95
CA PHE A 220 32.80 -10.22 21.96
C PHE A 220 33.50 -10.67 23.25
N GLN A 221 33.97 -9.68 24.00
CA GLN A 221 34.71 -9.89 25.24
C GLN A 221 34.10 -9.09 26.40
N SER A 222 34.35 -9.55 27.63
CA SER A 222 33.87 -8.88 28.84
C SER A 222 34.23 -7.40 28.87
N GLY A 223 33.27 -6.55 29.25
CA GLY A 223 33.45 -5.09 29.29
C GLY A 223 33.31 -4.37 27.94
N ARG A 224 33.18 -5.08 26.81
CA ARG A 224 32.91 -4.45 25.50
C ARG A 224 31.56 -3.73 25.53
N ARG A 225 31.53 -2.50 24.99
CA ARG A 225 30.30 -1.74 24.74
C ARG A 225 30.24 -1.31 23.26
N SER A 226 29.13 -1.53 22.59
CA SER A 226 28.89 -1.14 21.20
C SER A 226 27.40 -1.26 20.81
N PRO A 227 26.87 -0.37 19.95
CA PRO A 227 25.53 -0.54 19.36
C PRO A 227 25.37 -1.86 18.60
N ILE A 228 26.46 -2.44 18.07
CA ILE A 228 26.46 -3.74 17.39
C ILE A 228 25.93 -4.86 18.31
N ILE A 229 26.25 -4.79 19.62
CA ILE A 229 25.78 -5.77 20.62
C ILE A 229 24.27 -5.63 20.82
N THR A 230 23.77 -4.40 20.96
CA THR A 230 22.32 -4.14 21.04
C THR A 230 21.59 -4.66 19.80
N ALA A 231 22.11 -4.38 18.60
CA ALA A 231 21.52 -4.81 17.34
C ALA A 231 21.49 -6.34 17.21
N MET A 232 22.60 -7.00 17.56
CA MET A 232 22.70 -8.46 17.62
C MET A 232 21.68 -9.04 18.61
N GLY A 233 21.61 -8.50 19.83
CA GLY A 233 20.69 -8.97 20.86
C GLY A 233 19.23 -8.84 20.45
N LYS A 234 18.84 -7.74 19.80
CA LYS A 234 17.49 -7.57 19.23
C LYS A 234 17.17 -8.65 18.18
N ARG A 235 18.15 -9.03 17.34
CA ARG A 235 17.97 -10.14 16.40
C ARG A 235 17.86 -11.49 17.08
N LEU A 236 18.67 -11.76 18.12
CA LEU A 236 18.55 -12.98 18.91
C LEU A 236 17.16 -13.12 19.56
N VAL A 237 16.60 -12.02 20.08
CA VAL A 237 15.22 -11.99 20.58
C VAL A 237 14.22 -12.32 19.48
N ALA A 238 14.33 -11.67 18.32
CA ALA A 238 13.44 -11.93 17.18
C ALA A 238 13.54 -13.36 16.64
N GLU A 239 14.69 -14.02 16.79
CA GLU A 239 14.87 -15.44 16.47
C GLU A 239 14.38 -16.40 17.56
N GLY A 240 13.84 -15.90 18.69
CA GLY A 240 13.41 -16.72 19.83
C GLY A 240 14.58 -17.26 20.68
N CYS A 241 15.79 -16.76 20.44
CA CYS A 241 17.01 -17.17 21.13
C CYS A 241 17.39 -16.26 22.30
N GLY A 242 16.69 -15.15 22.52
CA GLY A 242 16.95 -14.21 23.61
C GLY A 242 16.88 -14.88 25.00
N ARG A 243 17.86 -14.59 25.84
CA ARG A 243 17.99 -15.01 27.26
C ARG A 243 18.24 -13.79 28.14
N TYR A 244 17.49 -12.73 27.88
CA TYR A 244 17.56 -11.46 28.58
C TYR A 244 16.44 -11.36 29.62
N GLU A 245 16.72 -10.76 30.77
CA GLU A 245 15.71 -10.45 31.79
C GLU A 245 15.02 -9.11 31.47
N GLU A 246 15.81 -8.05 31.25
CA GLU A 246 15.28 -6.70 30.93
C GLU A 246 15.34 -6.37 29.42
N GLY A 247 16.17 -7.09 28.67
CA GLY A 247 16.37 -6.91 27.22
C GLY A 247 17.83 -6.66 26.83
N PRO A 248 18.14 -6.65 25.52
CA PRO A 248 19.50 -6.44 25.04
C PRO A 248 19.95 -4.98 25.18
N GLY A 249 21.15 -4.79 25.73
CA GLY A 249 21.81 -3.50 25.89
C GLY A 249 23.14 -3.41 25.11
N PRO A 250 23.84 -2.27 25.17
CA PRO A 250 25.08 -2.06 24.40
C PRO A 250 26.29 -2.78 24.97
N GLN A 251 26.22 -3.30 26.19
CA GLN A 251 27.33 -3.98 26.85
C GLN A 251 27.26 -5.49 26.61
N TRP A 252 28.38 -6.11 26.26
CA TRP A 252 28.48 -7.56 26.15
C TRP A 252 28.40 -8.19 27.54
N THR A 253 27.42 -9.04 27.74
CA THR A 253 27.14 -9.71 29.01
C THR A 253 27.01 -11.22 28.84
N GLU A 254 26.90 -11.92 29.96
CA GLU A 254 26.60 -13.36 29.98
C GLU A 254 25.24 -13.68 29.33
N ALA A 255 24.27 -12.76 29.41
CA ALA A 255 22.98 -12.92 28.74
C ALA A 255 23.13 -12.94 27.21
N ASP A 256 24.03 -12.11 26.66
CA ASP A 256 24.34 -12.13 25.22
C ASP A 256 25.00 -13.44 24.81
N ARG A 257 26.01 -13.90 25.57
CA ARG A 257 26.67 -15.19 25.32
C ARG A 257 25.67 -16.35 25.33
N LYS A 258 24.80 -16.43 26.35
CA LYS A 258 23.77 -17.46 26.46
C LYS A 258 22.75 -17.38 25.32
N SER A 259 22.35 -16.17 24.94
CA SER A 259 21.43 -15.95 23.81
C SER A 259 22.04 -16.41 22.49
N TYR A 260 23.31 -16.12 22.28
CA TYR A 260 24.01 -16.52 21.07
C TYR A 260 24.29 -18.02 21.04
N ALA A 261 24.57 -18.65 22.18
CA ALA A 261 24.68 -20.10 22.29
C ALA A 261 23.36 -20.80 21.93
N ALA A 262 22.22 -20.21 22.29
CA ALA A 262 20.91 -20.70 21.86
C ALA A 262 20.71 -20.56 20.34
N TRP A 263 21.21 -19.48 19.74
CA TRP A 263 21.21 -19.29 18.29
C TRP A 263 22.09 -20.29 17.55
N GLN A 264 23.32 -20.52 18.00
CA GLN A 264 24.20 -21.56 17.46
C GLN A 264 23.52 -22.94 17.51
N ARG A 265 22.90 -23.31 18.64
CA ARG A 265 22.13 -24.57 18.74
C ARG A 265 20.95 -24.62 17.77
N LYS A 266 20.21 -23.51 17.60
CA LYS A 266 19.12 -23.41 16.61
C LYS A 266 19.62 -23.63 15.18
N LEU A 267 20.87 -23.25 14.89
CA LEU A 267 21.54 -23.51 13.61
C LEU A 267 22.11 -24.93 13.47
N GLY A 268 22.02 -25.78 14.49
CA GLY A 268 22.51 -27.16 14.49
C GLY A 268 23.92 -27.36 15.08
N TYR A 269 24.51 -26.32 15.66
CA TYR A 269 25.82 -26.42 16.32
C TYR A 269 25.66 -27.14 17.66
N SER A 270 26.70 -27.85 18.12
CA SER A 270 26.67 -28.61 19.37
C SER A 270 28.03 -28.63 20.06
N GLY A 271 28.06 -29.06 21.33
CA GLY A 271 29.30 -29.12 22.11
C GLY A 271 30.01 -27.77 22.18
N SER A 272 31.32 -27.78 21.91
CA SER A 272 32.17 -26.58 21.87
C SER A 272 31.82 -25.61 20.76
N ASP A 273 31.13 -26.05 19.70
CA ASP A 273 30.78 -25.19 18.57
C ASP A 273 29.56 -24.29 18.88
N ALA A 274 28.90 -24.51 20.04
CA ALA A 274 27.79 -23.70 20.55
C ALA A 274 28.16 -23.00 21.88
N ASP A 275 29.36 -22.43 21.94
CA ASP A 275 29.97 -21.76 23.10
C ASP A 275 29.38 -20.37 23.42
N GLY A 276 28.57 -19.80 22.52
CA GLY A 276 27.99 -18.48 22.63
C GLY A 276 28.88 -17.33 22.16
N ILE A 277 30.06 -17.61 21.60
CA ILE A 277 30.89 -16.59 20.96
C ILE A 277 30.55 -16.54 19.46
N PRO A 278 30.17 -15.37 18.92
CA PRO A 278 29.83 -15.26 17.52
C PRO A 278 30.97 -15.67 16.58
N GLY A 279 30.64 -16.52 15.60
CA GLY A 279 31.48 -16.84 14.45
C GLY A 279 30.89 -16.30 13.15
N LYS A 280 31.71 -16.17 12.09
CA LYS A 280 31.30 -15.58 10.80
C LYS A 280 30.01 -16.18 10.24
N THR A 281 29.94 -17.51 10.17
CA THR A 281 28.80 -18.22 9.59
C THR A 281 27.51 -18.02 10.39
N SER A 282 27.56 -18.10 11.71
CA SER A 282 26.39 -17.87 12.57
C SER A 282 25.99 -16.39 12.58
N TRP A 283 26.95 -15.48 12.44
CA TRP A 283 26.72 -14.04 12.36
C TRP A 283 25.99 -13.64 11.08
N ASP A 284 26.48 -14.11 9.93
CA ASP A 284 25.86 -13.82 8.63
C ASP A 284 24.42 -14.32 8.55
N LYS A 285 24.15 -15.48 9.16
CA LYS A 285 22.78 -16.04 9.27
C LYS A 285 21.88 -15.22 10.19
N LEU A 286 22.43 -14.58 11.23
CA LEU A 286 21.66 -13.80 12.19
C LEU A 286 21.11 -12.50 11.57
N LYS A 287 21.76 -11.99 10.51
CA LYS A 287 21.34 -10.79 9.77
C LYS A 287 21.21 -9.57 10.70
N VAL A 288 22.31 -9.27 11.41
CA VAL A 288 22.38 -8.11 12.31
C VAL A 288 22.33 -6.82 11.48
N PRO A 289 21.40 -5.88 11.73
CA PRO A 289 21.38 -4.59 11.02
C PRO A 289 22.69 -3.82 11.22
N ASN A 290 23.19 -3.18 10.15
CA ASN A 290 24.34 -2.27 10.25
C ASN A 290 23.97 -1.01 11.07
N VAL A 291 24.82 -0.64 12.04
CA VAL A 291 24.55 0.42 13.04
C VAL A 291 25.74 1.33 13.29
#